data_AF-A0A372J9Z1-F1
#
_entry.id   AF-A0A372J9Z1-F1
#
_cell.length_a   1.000
_cell.length_b   1.000
_cell.length_c   1.000
_cell.angle_alpha   90.00
_cell.angle_beta   90.00
_cell.angle_gamma   90.00
#
_symmetry.space_group_name_H-M   'P 1'
#
loop_
_entity.id
_entity.type
_entity.pdbx_description
1 polymer ?
#
loop_
_entity_poly.entity_id
_entity_poly.type
_entity_poly.pdbx_seq_one_letter_code
_entity_poly.pdbx_strand_id
1 'polypeptide(L)'
;MTRTQTGVEVRKAQLNDAAPRSQARLPSGLVRLDEELRRLGWATSPRFGDSLPSLLVYCAQTPHFGETVTVRPGTRPGQWWYVASGGERLADYPDAALAAARLTSTLLPWVRAALGHPPSPSQPLTIFELRRRLPDVPCWWGHRTREWWAMVGEGDDFRLVHAATVDDLARAIATAQQRHR
;
A
#
# COMPACT_ATOMS: atom_id res chain seq x y z
N MET A 1 -30.02 -22.65 -50.93
CA MET A 1 -30.90 -22.15 -49.85
C MET A 1 -30.03 -21.70 -48.69
N THR A 2 -29.93 -20.39 -48.57
CA THR A 2 -29.08 -19.64 -47.64
C THR A 2 -29.76 -19.62 -46.28
N ARG A 3 -29.06 -20.05 -45.21
CA ARG A 3 -29.46 -19.72 -43.84
C ARG A 3 -28.26 -19.19 -43.08
N THR A 4 -28.10 -17.89 -43.18
CA THR A 4 -27.18 -17.06 -42.40
C THR A 4 -27.61 -17.17 -40.94
N GLN A 5 -26.76 -17.73 -40.08
CA GLN A 5 -26.96 -17.66 -38.63
C GLN A 5 -25.98 -16.64 -38.07
N THR A 6 -26.55 -15.50 -37.71
CA THR A 6 -25.90 -14.29 -37.22
C THR A 6 -25.07 -14.60 -35.97
N GLY A 7 -23.75 -14.51 -36.11
CA GLY A 7 -22.81 -14.59 -34.99
C GLY A 7 -23.00 -13.38 -34.09
N VAL A 8 -23.50 -13.61 -32.87
CA VAL A 8 -23.32 -12.69 -31.76
C VAL A 8 -22.05 -13.12 -31.05
N GLU A 9 -20.92 -12.59 -31.50
CA GLU A 9 -19.64 -12.76 -30.81
C GLU A 9 -19.65 -11.86 -29.56
N VAL A 10 -20.05 -12.42 -28.43
CA VAL A 10 -19.88 -11.78 -27.12
C VAL A 10 -18.38 -11.77 -26.84
N ARG A 11 -17.71 -10.68 -27.22
CA ARG A 11 -16.35 -10.38 -26.76
C ARG A 11 -16.39 -10.17 -25.25
N LYS A 12 -16.22 -11.26 -24.51
CA LYS A 12 -15.77 -11.19 -23.10
C LYS A 12 -14.49 -10.37 -23.13
N ALA A 13 -14.50 -9.20 -22.48
CA ALA A 13 -13.28 -8.47 -22.20
C ALA A 13 -12.36 -9.42 -21.45
N GLN A 14 -11.36 -9.95 -22.17
CA GLN A 14 -10.37 -10.90 -21.67
C GLN A 14 -9.38 -10.11 -20.81
N LEU A 15 -9.86 -9.63 -19.67
CA LEU A 15 -9.05 -9.29 -18.52
C LEU A 15 -8.76 -10.61 -17.83
N ASN A 16 -7.49 -11.03 -17.89
CA ASN A 16 -6.87 -12.14 -17.15
C ASN A 16 -6.60 -13.40 -17.99
N ASP A 17 -5.47 -13.38 -18.71
CA ASP A 17 -4.46 -14.41 -18.46
C ASP A 17 -3.32 -13.74 -17.67
N ALA A 18 -2.93 -14.34 -16.54
CA ALA A 18 -1.89 -13.79 -15.68
C ALA A 18 -0.54 -13.88 -16.38
N ALA A 19 -0.05 -12.74 -16.89
CA ALA A 19 1.29 -12.64 -17.45
C ALA A 19 2.35 -12.96 -16.37
N PRO A 20 3.50 -13.58 -16.73
CA PRO A 20 4.60 -13.78 -15.80
C PRO A 20 5.02 -12.45 -15.14
N ARG A 21 5.42 -12.49 -13.85
CA ARG A 21 5.66 -11.31 -12.99
C ARG A 21 6.60 -10.24 -13.60
N SER A 22 7.48 -10.64 -14.52
CA SER A 22 8.39 -9.74 -15.27
C SER A 22 7.73 -8.97 -16.42
N GLN A 23 6.48 -9.28 -16.77
CA GLN A 23 5.70 -8.68 -17.86
C GLN A 23 4.37 -8.08 -17.38
N ALA A 24 4.07 -8.12 -16.07
CA ALA A 24 2.86 -7.55 -15.51
C ALA A 24 2.82 -6.03 -15.75
N ARG A 25 1.79 -5.57 -16.46
CA ARG A 25 1.55 -4.13 -16.71
C ARG A 25 0.38 -3.66 -15.86
N LEU A 26 0.44 -2.41 -15.43
CA LEU A 26 -0.72 -1.77 -14.83
C LEU A 26 -1.86 -1.70 -15.85
N PRO A 27 -3.11 -1.99 -15.46
CA PRO A 27 -4.28 -1.66 -16.26
C PRO A 27 -4.26 -0.19 -16.67
N SER A 28 -4.75 0.13 -17.86
CA SER A 28 -4.75 1.50 -18.41
C SER A 28 -5.37 2.53 -17.45
N GLY A 29 -6.35 2.13 -16.66
CA GLY A 29 -6.91 2.95 -15.57
C GLY A 29 -5.93 3.36 -14.50
N LEU A 30 -5.09 2.43 -14.05
CA LEU A 30 -4.07 2.70 -13.03
C LEU A 30 -2.88 3.46 -13.61
N VAL A 31 -2.58 3.30 -14.91
CA VAL A 31 -1.60 4.14 -15.61
C VAL A 31 -2.06 5.60 -15.65
N ARG A 32 -3.32 5.86 -16.03
CA ARG A 32 -3.87 7.22 -16.02
C ARG A 32 -3.92 7.83 -14.61
N LEU A 33 -4.26 7.01 -13.61
CA LEU A 33 -4.24 7.45 -12.22
C LEU A 33 -2.82 7.80 -11.75
N ASP A 34 -1.82 7.00 -12.14
CA ASP A 34 -0.40 7.27 -11.88
C ASP A 34 0.02 8.64 -12.44
N GLU A 35 -0.32 8.92 -13.70
CA GLU A 35 -0.03 10.20 -14.36
C GLU A 35 -0.67 11.39 -13.63
N GLU A 36 -1.96 11.31 -13.27
CA GLU A 36 -2.66 12.38 -12.55
C GLU A 36 -2.09 12.61 -11.15
N LEU A 37 -1.73 11.56 -10.43
CA LEU A 37 -1.14 11.67 -9.10
C LEU A 37 0.25 12.29 -9.15
N ARG A 38 1.08 11.89 -10.12
CA ARG A 38 2.39 12.53 -10.35
C ARG A 38 2.26 14.00 -10.70
N ARG A 39 1.27 14.37 -11.52
CA ARG A 39 0.97 15.77 -11.85
C ARG A 39 0.60 16.59 -10.60
N LEU A 40 -0.03 15.95 -9.61
CA LEU A 40 -0.37 16.55 -8.31
C LEU A 40 0.78 16.49 -7.29
N GLY A 41 1.96 16.01 -7.67
CA GLY A 41 3.16 15.99 -6.82
C GLY A 41 3.27 14.75 -5.91
N TRP A 42 2.43 13.73 -6.12
CA TRP A 42 2.55 12.47 -5.39
C TRP A 42 3.57 11.54 -6.04
N ALA A 43 4.27 10.77 -5.21
CA ALA A 43 5.07 9.66 -5.66
C ALA A 43 4.20 8.39 -5.71
N THR A 44 4.53 7.50 -6.63
CA THR A 44 3.74 6.29 -6.87
C THR A 44 4.63 5.08 -7.09
N SER A 45 4.10 3.89 -6.81
CA SER A 45 4.75 2.62 -7.11
C SER A 45 3.71 1.60 -7.53
N PRO A 46 3.80 1.01 -8.73
CA PRO A 46 3.02 -0.17 -9.09
C PRO A 46 3.27 -1.30 -8.10
N ARG A 47 2.23 -2.07 -7.79
CA ARG A 47 2.33 -3.30 -7.00
C ARG A 47 1.66 -4.44 -7.74
N PHE A 48 2.43 -5.51 -7.90
CA PHE A 48 2.02 -6.76 -8.52
C PHE A 48 2.25 -7.89 -7.50
N GLY A 49 1.31 -8.82 -7.41
CA GLY A 49 1.37 -9.94 -6.47
C GLY A 49 0.17 -10.85 -6.65
N ASP A 50 -0.20 -11.62 -5.63
CA ASP A 50 -1.32 -12.57 -5.69
C ASP A 50 -2.71 -11.88 -5.58
N SER A 51 -2.72 -10.55 -5.55
CA SER A 51 -3.91 -9.70 -5.50
C SER A 51 -4.05 -8.88 -6.79
N LEU A 52 -5.20 -8.22 -6.97
CA LEU A 52 -5.44 -7.33 -8.11
C LEU A 52 -4.29 -6.32 -8.25
N PRO A 53 -3.85 -6.02 -9.49
CA PRO A 53 -2.87 -4.96 -9.74
C PRO A 53 -3.28 -3.68 -9.00
N SER A 54 -2.34 -3.09 -8.30
CA SER A 54 -2.58 -1.91 -7.47
C SER A 54 -1.51 -0.86 -7.64
N LEU A 55 -1.83 0.36 -7.23
CA LEU A 55 -0.93 1.50 -7.24
C LEU A 55 -0.77 2.00 -5.81
N LEU A 56 0.45 1.94 -5.28
CA LEU A 56 0.80 2.66 -4.06
C LEU A 56 0.99 4.13 -4.40
N VAL A 57 0.39 5.01 -3.61
CA VAL A 57 0.46 6.46 -3.70
C VAL A 57 1.00 6.97 -2.39
N TYR A 58 2.02 7.82 -2.38
CA TYR A 58 2.66 8.27 -1.14
C TYR A 58 3.34 9.64 -1.30
N CYS A 59 3.58 10.32 -0.18
CA CYS A 59 4.38 11.54 -0.18
C CYS A 59 5.87 11.17 -0.14
N ALA A 60 6.68 11.66 -1.09
CA ALA A 60 8.11 11.36 -1.14
C ALA A 60 8.90 11.83 0.10
N GLN A 61 8.45 12.93 0.72
CA GLN A 61 9.06 13.48 1.94
C GLN A 61 8.68 12.68 3.20
N THR A 62 7.58 11.92 3.13
CA THR A 62 7.13 11.05 4.21
C THR A 62 6.55 9.75 3.62
N PRO A 63 7.42 8.84 3.16
CA PRO A 63 7.02 7.67 2.36
C PRO A 63 6.14 6.65 3.10
N HIS A 64 6.00 6.82 4.41
CA HIS A 64 5.14 5.99 5.26
C HIS A 64 3.68 6.42 5.22
N PHE A 65 3.40 7.65 4.77
CA PHE A 65 2.05 8.15 4.57
C PHE A 65 1.66 8.01 3.11
N GLY A 66 0.67 7.15 2.87
CA GLY A 66 0.20 6.82 1.56
C GLY A 66 -1.07 5.98 1.58
N GLU A 67 -1.48 5.56 0.39
CA GLU A 67 -2.66 4.75 0.14
C GLU A 67 -2.36 3.75 -0.98
N THR A 68 -3.00 2.58 -0.93
CA THR A 68 -2.99 1.62 -2.04
C THR A 68 -4.33 1.68 -2.76
N VAL A 69 -4.28 1.89 -4.06
CA VAL A 69 -5.46 2.02 -4.92
C VAL A 69 -5.55 0.82 -5.85
N THR A 70 -6.75 0.25 -5.94
CA THR A 70 -7.08 -0.83 -6.89
C THR A 70 -8.22 -0.41 -7.80
N VAL A 71 -8.38 -1.09 -8.92
CA VAL A 71 -9.59 -0.99 -9.75
C VAL A 71 -10.43 -2.24 -9.50
N ARG A 72 -11.70 -2.06 -9.09
CA ARG A 72 -12.62 -3.17 -8.76
C ARG A 72 -13.93 -3.07 -9.53
N PRO A 73 -14.57 -4.21 -9.85
CA PRO A 73 -15.89 -4.18 -10.46
C PRO A 73 -16.92 -3.62 -9.47
N GLY A 74 -17.87 -2.86 -10.00
CA GLY A 74 -19.02 -2.36 -9.26
C GLY A 74 -20.11 -3.40 -9.11
N THR A 75 -21.22 -3.01 -8.47
CA THR A 75 -22.37 -3.91 -8.24
C THR A 75 -23.16 -4.23 -9.50
N ARG A 76 -23.08 -3.38 -10.54
CA ARG A 76 -23.71 -3.62 -11.84
C ARG A 76 -22.69 -4.09 -12.86
N PRO A 77 -23.08 -4.98 -13.80
CA PRO A 77 -22.22 -5.38 -14.90
C PRO A 77 -21.69 -4.16 -15.67
N GLY A 78 -20.38 -4.15 -15.93
CA GLY A 78 -19.72 -3.06 -16.67
C GLY A 78 -19.35 -1.83 -15.83
N GLN A 79 -19.76 -1.75 -14.57
CA GLN A 79 -19.27 -0.71 -13.67
C GLN A 79 -17.92 -1.11 -13.08
N TRP A 80 -17.03 -0.12 -12.96
CA TRP A 80 -15.71 -0.28 -12.36
C TRP A 80 -15.39 0.99 -11.57
N TRP A 81 -14.67 0.83 -10.46
CA TRP A 81 -14.34 1.92 -9.55
C TRP A 81 -12.86 1.92 -9.20
N TYR A 82 -12.32 3.11 -8.95
CA TYR A 82 -11.10 3.27 -8.18
C TYR A 82 -11.43 3.13 -6.70
N VAL A 83 -10.71 2.25 -5.99
CA VAL A 83 -11.01 1.90 -4.60
C VAL A 83 -9.73 1.97 -3.77
N ALA A 84 -9.78 2.68 -2.65
CA ALA A 84 -8.71 2.77 -1.66
C ALA A 84 -8.62 1.46 -0.83
N SER A 85 -7.50 1.24 -0.12
CA SER A 85 -7.32 0.01 0.67
C SER A 85 -8.36 -0.18 1.77
N GLY A 86 -8.88 0.93 2.32
CA GLY A 86 -9.99 0.93 3.28
C GLY A 86 -11.36 0.58 2.68
N GLY A 87 -11.45 0.32 1.37
CA GLY A 87 -12.70 0.01 0.68
C GLY A 87 -13.50 1.23 0.22
N GLU A 88 -13.02 2.45 0.48
CA GLU A 88 -13.65 3.68 0.01
C GLU A 88 -13.61 3.77 -1.52
N ARG A 89 -14.76 4.10 -2.11
CA ARG A 89 -14.87 4.39 -3.54
C ARG A 89 -14.40 5.81 -3.83
N LEU A 90 -13.29 5.91 -4.54
CA LEU A 90 -12.68 7.18 -4.92
C LEU A 90 -13.39 7.80 -6.11
N ALA A 91 -13.56 7.08 -7.21
CA ALA A 91 -14.30 7.57 -8.38
C ALA A 91 -14.79 6.40 -9.25
N ASP A 92 -15.70 6.70 -10.16
CA ASP A 92 -16.01 5.80 -11.26
C ASP A 92 -14.84 5.70 -12.23
N TYR A 93 -14.61 4.51 -12.77
CA TYR A 93 -13.72 4.34 -13.91
C TYR A 93 -14.40 4.90 -15.17
N PRO A 94 -13.68 5.60 -16.06
CA PRO A 94 -12.23 5.86 -16.06
C PRO A 94 -11.81 7.22 -15.49
N ASP A 95 -12.57 7.83 -14.58
CA ASP A 95 -12.31 9.18 -14.05
C ASP A 95 -11.14 9.20 -13.04
N ALA A 96 -9.93 9.06 -13.59
CA ALA A 96 -8.68 9.08 -12.86
C ALA A 96 -8.40 10.43 -12.20
N ALA A 97 -8.82 11.54 -12.83
CA ALA A 97 -8.61 12.88 -12.31
C ALA A 97 -9.42 13.11 -11.03
N LEU A 98 -10.70 12.71 -11.02
CA LEU A 98 -11.53 12.77 -9.82
C LEU A 98 -10.99 11.86 -8.71
N ALA A 99 -10.53 10.65 -9.06
CA ALA A 99 -9.92 9.73 -8.09
C ALA A 99 -8.67 10.36 -7.45
N ALA A 100 -7.78 10.96 -8.26
CA ALA A 100 -6.56 11.61 -7.80
C ALA A 100 -6.84 12.84 -6.92
N ALA A 101 -7.84 13.66 -7.29
CA ALA A 101 -8.24 14.82 -6.51
C ALA A 101 -8.80 14.42 -5.14
N ARG A 102 -9.64 13.37 -5.08
CA ARG A 102 -10.19 12.85 -3.82
C ARG A 102 -9.10 12.24 -2.94
N LEU A 103 -8.23 11.40 -3.49
CA LEU A 103 -7.06 10.88 -2.77
C LEU A 103 -6.21 11.99 -2.17
N THR A 104 -5.91 13.02 -2.97
CA THR A 104 -5.12 14.17 -2.51
C THR A 104 -5.82 14.86 -1.34
N SER A 105 -7.13 15.09 -1.45
CA SER A 105 -7.91 15.76 -0.41
C SER A 105 -7.95 14.95 0.89
N THR A 106 -8.02 13.62 0.78
CA THR A 106 -7.98 12.70 1.91
C THR A 106 -6.61 12.63 2.58
N LEU A 107 -5.53 12.53 1.80
CA LEU A 107 -4.18 12.31 2.33
C LEU A 107 -3.46 13.60 2.77
N LEU A 108 -3.77 14.74 2.15
CA LEU A 108 -3.03 15.99 2.37
C LEU A 108 -3.06 16.49 3.83
N PRO A 109 -4.17 16.42 4.59
CA PRO A 109 -4.17 16.79 6.01
C PRO A 109 -3.18 15.96 6.83
N TRP A 110 -3.11 14.65 6.58
CA TRP A 110 -2.20 13.73 7.28
C TRP A 110 -0.75 13.98 6.92
N VAL A 111 -0.47 14.25 5.63
CA VAL A 111 0.86 14.63 5.18
C VAL A 111 1.30 15.96 5.82
N ARG A 112 0.42 16.96 5.88
CA ARG A 112 0.71 18.23 6.55
C ARG A 112 0.96 18.06 8.04
N ALA A 113 0.21 17.19 8.72
CA ALA A 113 0.46 16.88 10.12
C ALA A 113 1.81 16.20 10.32
N ALA A 114 2.17 15.26 9.43
CA ALA A 114 3.47 14.58 9.47
C ALA A 114 4.64 15.52 9.18
N LEU A 115 4.49 16.47 8.25
CA LEU A 115 5.52 17.45 7.88
C LEU A 115 5.59 18.66 8.82
N GLY A 116 4.49 19.01 9.49
CA GLY A 116 4.41 20.09 10.47
C GLY A 116 5.10 19.76 11.80
N HIS A 117 5.55 18.52 11.97
CA HIS A 117 6.53 18.14 12.98
C HIS A 117 7.92 18.30 12.37
N PRO A 118 8.78 19.23 12.84
CA PRO A 118 10.16 19.25 12.39
C PRO A 118 10.80 17.90 12.74
N PRO A 119 11.64 17.32 11.85
CA PRO A 119 12.48 16.22 12.26
C PRO A 119 13.38 16.74 13.40
N SER A 120 13.15 16.26 14.62
CA SER A 120 14.11 16.49 15.71
C SER A 120 15.47 15.96 15.25
N PRO A 121 16.60 16.64 15.52
CA PRO A 121 17.93 16.08 15.25
C PRO A 121 18.21 14.76 16.01
N SER A 122 17.30 14.35 16.90
CA SER A 122 17.18 13.03 17.53
C SER A 122 15.90 12.31 17.08
N GLN A 123 15.77 12.01 15.78
CA GLN A 123 14.52 11.42 15.27
C GLN A 123 14.14 10.11 15.97
N PRO A 124 12.88 9.97 16.43
CA PRO A 124 12.35 8.68 16.79
C PRO A 124 12.27 7.76 15.57
N LEU A 125 12.84 6.56 15.67
CA LEU A 125 12.81 5.53 14.64
C LEU A 125 11.38 5.27 14.18
N THR A 126 11.17 5.15 12.87
CA THR A 126 9.89 4.66 12.33
C THR A 126 9.91 3.13 12.23
N ILE A 127 8.74 2.49 12.14
CA ILE A 127 8.67 1.02 11.98
C ILE A 127 9.41 0.54 10.71
N PHE A 128 9.46 1.37 9.67
CA PHE A 128 10.20 1.08 8.45
C PHE A 128 11.71 1.13 8.69
N GLU A 129 12.17 2.17 9.39
CA GLU A 129 13.60 2.26 9.74
C GLU A 129 14.02 1.12 10.67
N LEU A 130 13.15 0.73 11.60
CA LEU A 130 13.38 -0.43 12.46
C LEU A 130 13.53 -1.70 11.62
N ARG A 131 12.59 -1.98 10.70
CA ARG A 131 12.66 -3.13 9.78
C ARG A 131 13.86 -3.08 8.83
N ARG A 132 14.29 -1.88 8.40
CA ARG A 132 15.49 -1.70 7.57
C ARG A 132 16.76 -2.07 8.34
N ARG A 133 16.83 -1.68 9.62
CA ARG A 133 17.99 -1.95 10.49
C ARG A 133 17.98 -3.38 11.04
N LEU A 134 16.80 -3.98 11.20
CA LEU A 134 16.57 -5.29 11.79
C LEU A 134 15.62 -6.11 10.89
N PRO A 135 16.09 -6.56 9.71
CA PRO A 135 15.24 -7.24 8.74
C PRO A 135 14.71 -8.59 9.26
N ASP A 136 15.48 -9.25 10.12
CA ASP A 136 15.17 -10.59 10.63
C ASP A 136 14.33 -10.60 11.91
N VAL A 137 13.93 -9.42 12.40
CA VAL A 137 13.14 -9.29 13.63
C VAL A 137 11.69 -8.94 13.27
N PRO A 138 10.74 -9.88 13.39
CA PRO A 138 9.32 -9.59 13.15
C PRO A 138 8.83 -8.53 14.14
N CYS A 139 8.33 -7.40 13.63
CA CYS A 139 7.80 -6.29 14.42
C CYS A 139 6.38 -5.90 13.99
N TRP A 140 5.46 -5.69 14.94
CA TRP A 140 4.05 -5.35 14.67
C TRP A 140 3.45 -4.42 15.75
N TRP A 141 2.30 -3.81 15.43
CA TRP A 141 1.49 -3.03 16.37
C TRP A 141 0.41 -3.91 17.00
N GLY A 142 0.28 -3.87 18.32
CA GLY A 142 -0.79 -4.53 19.05
C GLY A 142 -2.02 -3.63 19.18
N HIS A 143 -3.06 -3.86 18.37
CA HIS A 143 -4.29 -3.03 18.42
C HIS A 143 -4.99 -3.02 19.79
N ARG A 144 -4.91 -4.11 20.56
CA ARG A 144 -5.51 -4.20 21.91
C ARG A 144 -4.64 -3.61 23.01
N THR A 145 -3.32 -3.82 22.92
CA THR A 145 -2.35 -3.35 23.93
C THR A 145 -1.95 -1.90 23.71
N ARG A 146 -2.15 -1.39 22.49
CA ARG A 146 -1.69 -0.06 22.04
C ARG A 146 -0.19 0.12 22.24
N GLU A 147 0.55 -0.95 21.95
CA GLU A 147 2.00 -1.01 22.04
C GLU A 147 2.59 -1.67 20.80
N TRP A 148 3.86 -1.38 20.53
CA TRP A 148 4.65 -2.10 19.55
C TRP A 148 5.23 -3.37 20.14
N TRP A 149 5.34 -4.41 19.32
CA TRP A 149 5.81 -5.73 19.69
C TRP A 149 6.88 -6.19 18.71
N ALA A 150 7.86 -6.93 19.22
CA ALA A 150 8.84 -7.63 18.41
C ALA A 150 9.16 -9.01 18.99
N MET A 151 9.53 -9.94 18.11
CA MET A 151 9.96 -11.27 18.48
C MET A 151 11.45 -11.41 18.22
N VAL A 152 12.22 -11.73 19.26
CA VAL A 152 13.69 -11.75 19.23
C VAL A 152 14.17 -13.13 19.67
N GLY A 153 15.02 -13.76 18.86
CA GLY A 153 15.53 -15.11 19.09
C GLY A 153 15.72 -15.87 17.78
N GLU A 154 16.35 -17.02 17.83
CA GLU A 154 16.56 -17.92 16.70
C GLU A 154 16.33 -19.37 17.15
N GLY A 155 15.85 -20.24 16.27
CA GLY A 155 15.52 -21.63 16.62
C GLY A 155 14.28 -21.75 17.51
N ASP A 156 14.40 -22.37 18.68
CA ASP A 156 13.28 -22.59 19.62
C ASP A 156 13.24 -21.57 20.77
N ASP A 157 14.24 -20.69 20.88
CA ASP A 157 14.40 -19.73 21.99
C ASP A 157 13.96 -18.31 21.60
N PHE A 158 12.64 -18.11 21.49
CA PHE A 158 12.05 -16.79 21.20
C PHE A 158 11.63 -16.02 22.45
N ARG A 159 11.81 -14.70 22.40
CA ARG A 159 11.28 -13.76 23.40
C ARG A 159 10.45 -12.68 22.73
N LEU A 160 9.34 -12.34 23.39
CA LEU A 160 8.53 -11.18 23.03
C LEU A 160 9.02 -9.96 23.80
N VAL A 161 9.30 -8.87 23.08
CA VAL A 161 9.55 -7.55 23.66
C VAL A 161 8.49 -6.58 23.17
N HIS A 162 8.10 -5.64 24.01
CA HIS A 162 7.10 -4.63 23.66
C HIS A 162 7.49 -3.26 24.20
N ALA A 163 6.97 -2.22 23.56
CA ALA A 163 7.16 -0.85 24.00
C ALA A 163 6.09 0.10 23.46
N ALA A 164 5.85 1.19 24.19
CA ALA A 164 4.92 2.24 23.76
C ALA A 164 5.42 3.01 22.53
N THR A 165 6.74 3.09 22.32
CA THR A 165 7.36 3.79 21.20
C THR A 165 8.28 2.87 20.40
N VAL A 166 8.52 3.23 19.14
CA VAL A 166 9.40 2.45 18.25
C VAL A 166 10.87 2.53 18.69
N ASP A 167 11.31 3.67 19.26
CA ASP A 167 12.66 3.80 19.82
C ASP A 167 12.88 2.90 21.03
N ASP A 168 11.90 2.86 21.93
CA ASP A 168 11.93 1.98 23.08
C ASP A 168 11.95 0.52 22.64
N LEU A 169 11.20 0.19 21.58
CA LEU A 169 11.24 -1.14 20.98
C LEU A 169 12.63 -1.45 20.41
N ALA A 170 13.25 -0.51 19.70
CA ALA A 170 14.61 -0.68 19.17
C ALA A 170 15.63 -0.95 20.29
N ARG A 171 15.55 -0.20 21.40
CA ARG A 171 16.38 -0.41 22.60
C ARG A 171 16.11 -1.78 23.23
N ALA A 172 14.84 -2.18 23.33
CA ALA A 172 14.45 -3.46 23.90
C ALA A 172 14.95 -4.64 23.06
N ILE A 173 14.86 -4.55 21.73
CA ILE A 173 15.40 -5.57 20.81
C ILE A 173 16.92 -5.68 20.95
N ALA A 174 17.64 -4.55 20.93
CA ALA A 174 19.10 -4.56 21.06
C ALA A 174 19.56 -5.18 22.39
N THR A 175 18.86 -4.88 23.49
CA THR A 175 19.12 -5.47 24.80
C THR A 175 18.83 -6.98 24.83
N ALA A 176 17.76 -7.42 24.17
CA ALA A 176 17.41 -8.83 24.07
C ALA A 176 18.43 -9.63 23.24
N GLN A 177 18.92 -9.05 22.13
CA GLN A 177 19.95 -9.67 21.28
C GLN A 177 21.31 -9.76 21.96
N GLN A 178 21.70 -8.75 22.76
CA GLN A 178 22.95 -8.79 23.53
C GLN A 178 23.01 -9.91 24.57
N ARG A 179 21.86 -10.34 25.09
CA ARG A 179 21.74 -11.44 26.06
C ARG A 179 21.76 -12.83 25.42
N HIS A 180 21.79 -12.91 24.10
CA HIS A 180 21.83 -14.15 23.32
C HIS A 180 23.24 -14.41 22.72
N ARG A 181 24.20 -13.51 22.95
CA ARG A 181 25.63 -13.75 22.72
C ARG A 181 26.30 -14.18 24.02
#